data_AF-A0A3N5GAK5-F1
#
_entry.id   AF-A0A3N5GAK5-F1
#
_cell.length_a   1.000
_cell.length_b   1.000
_cell.length_c   1.000
_cell.angle_alpha   90.00
_cell.angle_beta   90.00
_cell.angle_gamma   90.00
#
_symmetry.space_group_name_H-M   'P 1'
#
loop_
_entity.id
_entity.type
_entity.pdbx_description
1 polymer ?
#
loop_
_entity_poly.entity_id
_entity_poly.type
_entity_poly.pdbx_seq_one_letter_code
_entity_poly.pdbx_strand_id
1 'polypeptide(L)'
;MSKKQSGGIHIKADKVSIGGDVVGGNKVVTQYGMLEDEFKKIKALIEKRPDEAAVDKDELKSTLERIEAEVKKGEDANATKIERWLKFLAGMSDDIFQVTAAALTNPVAGVAKTIQLIAKKAKG
;
A
#
# COMPACT_ATOMS: atom_id res chain seq x y z
N MET A 1 16.98 -1.07 29.77
CA MET A 1 16.12 -0.02 30.35
C MET A 1 16.02 1.15 29.37
N SER A 2 14.85 1.80 29.30
CA SER A 2 14.47 3.05 28.57
C SER A 2 14.54 3.05 27.03
N LYS A 3 13.42 2.85 26.32
CA LYS A 3 12.33 3.77 25.93
C LYS A 3 12.70 4.83 24.88
N LYS A 4 12.02 4.68 23.73
CA LYS A 4 11.26 5.69 22.96
C LYS A 4 11.92 7.05 22.72
N GLN A 5 12.08 7.37 21.44
CA GLN A 5 11.45 8.53 20.80
C GLN A 5 11.53 8.37 19.28
N SER A 6 10.47 7.81 18.68
CA SER A 6 10.22 7.95 17.24
C SER A 6 9.40 9.22 17.07
N GLY A 7 10.00 10.26 16.49
CA GLY A 7 9.41 11.58 16.30
C GLY A 7 9.74 12.57 17.41
N GLY A 8 10.86 13.28 17.27
CA GLY A 8 11.22 14.43 18.12
C GLY A 8 12.23 15.31 17.39
N ILE A 9 12.07 16.64 17.53
CA ILE A 9 13.03 17.61 16.99
C ILE A 9 14.08 17.86 18.08
N HIS A 10 15.32 17.45 17.85
CA HIS A 10 16.45 17.80 18.72
C HIS A 10 17.10 19.09 18.19
N ILE A 11 16.93 20.18 18.94
CA ILE A 11 17.59 21.47 18.66
C ILE A 11 18.73 21.61 19.67
N LYS A 12 19.97 21.49 19.20
CA LYS A 12 21.17 21.94 19.92
C LYS A 12 21.75 23.14 19.16
N ALA A 13 22.34 24.08 19.91
CA ALA A 13 22.65 25.46 19.50
C ALA A 13 23.44 25.63 18.19
N ASP A 14 24.00 24.55 17.66
CA ASP A 14 24.91 24.48 16.52
C ASP A 14 24.56 23.38 15.51
N LYS A 15 23.53 22.55 15.76
CA LYS A 15 23.17 21.42 14.88
C LYS A 15 21.70 21.04 14.97
N VAL A 16 20.99 21.15 13.85
CA VAL A 16 19.63 20.60 13.68
C VAL A 16 19.75 19.21 13.05
N SER A 17 19.32 18.17 13.76
CA SER A 17 19.26 16.80 13.23
C SER A 17 17.81 16.36 13.13
N ILE A 18 17.34 16.16 11.90
CA ILE A 18 15.96 15.79 11.59
C ILE A 18 15.91 14.29 11.30
N GLY A 19 15.24 13.53 12.18
CA GLY A 19 14.98 12.10 11.99
C GLY A 19 13.56 11.77 11.51
N GLY A 20 12.77 12.78 11.11
CA GLY A 20 11.38 12.64 10.69
C GLY A 20 11.00 13.63 9.60
N ASP A 21 9.82 13.47 9.03
CA ASP A 21 9.29 14.30 7.93
C ASP A 21 9.02 15.73 8.43
N VAL A 22 9.87 16.70 8.06
CA VAL A 22 9.72 18.12 8.42
C VAL A 22 9.11 18.85 7.24
N VAL A 23 7.84 19.22 7.38
CA VAL A 23 7.14 20.08 6.42
C VAL A 23 7.01 21.49 7.00
N GLY A 24 7.48 22.50 6.27
CA GLY A 24 7.39 23.92 6.65
C GLY A 24 6.04 24.58 6.35
N GLY A 25 4.96 23.80 6.25
CA GLY A 25 3.61 24.26 5.90
C GLY A 25 2.53 23.23 6.28
N ASN A 26 1.28 23.43 5.84
CA ASN A 26 0.20 22.44 6.04
C ASN A 26 0.52 21.15 5.28
N LYS A 27 0.62 20.00 5.98
CA LYS A 27 0.62 18.69 5.33
C LYS A 27 -0.78 18.40 4.80
N VAL A 28 -1.01 18.72 3.53
CA VAL A 28 -2.17 18.18 2.81
C VAL A 28 -1.83 16.72 2.50
N VAL A 29 -2.23 15.80 3.38
CA VAL A 29 -2.25 14.38 3.03
C VAL A 29 -3.38 14.20 2.04
N THR A 30 -3.06 14.32 0.75
CA THR A 30 -3.98 13.91 -0.31
C THR A 30 -4.32 12.43 -0.11
N GLN A 31 -5.59 12.05 -0.25
CA GLN A 31 -6.07 10.68 0.00
C GLN A 31 -5.24 9.60 -0.73
N TYR A 32 -4.66 9.94 -1.88
CA TYR A 32 -3.74 9.09 -2.62
C TYR A 32 -2.47 8.69 -1.85
N GLY A 33 -1.94 9.56 -0.99
CA GLY A 33 -0.74 9.26 -0.20
C GLY A 33 -0.96 8.12 0.81
N MET A 34 -2.19 7.97 1.33
CA MET A 34 -2.51 6.86 2.24
C MET A 34 -2.58 5.51 1.53
N LEU A 35 -3.09 5.49 0.30
CA LEU A 35 -3.13 4.27 -0.51
C LEU A 35 -1.72 3.82 -0.92
N GLU A 36 -0.86 4.76 -1.31
CA GLU A 36 0.54 4.47 -1.61
C GLU A 36 1.28 3.87 -0.41
N ASP A 37 1.02 4.37 0.79
CA ASP A 37 1.63 3.83 2.00
C ASP A 37 1.13 2.42 2.33
N GLU A 38 -0.13 2.10 2.05
CA GLU A 38 -0.64 0.72 2.13
C GLU A 38 0.06 -0.21 1.13
N PHE A 39 0.21 0.21 -0.13
CA PHE A 39 0.94 -0.58 -1.14
C PHE A 39 2.41 -0.80 -0.75
N LYS A 40 3.09 0.20 -0.19
CA LYS A 40 4.46 0.04 0.34
C LYS A 40 4.53 -1.00 1.45
N LYS A 41 3.57 -1.00 2.39
CA LYS A 41 3.51 -2.02 3.45
C LYS A 41 3.33 -3.42 2.87
N ILE A 42 2.47 -3.58 1.87
CA ILE A 42 2.24 -4.87 1.21
C ILE A 42 3.49 -5.34 0.47
N LYS A 43 4.19 -4.45 -0.26
CA LYS A 43 5.48 -4.80 -0.90
C LYS A 43 6.52 -5.27 0.12
N ALA A 44 6.62 -4.59 1.26
CA ALA A 44 7.52 -4.99 2.34
C ALA A 44 7.12 -6.35 2.97
N LEU A 45 5.83 -6.70 3.00
CA LEU A 45 5.39 -8.03 3.41
C LEU A 45 5.86 -9.10 2.40
N ILE A 46 5.76 -8.82 1.10
CA ILE A 46 6.25 -9.73 0.06
C ILE A 46 7.76 -9.96 0.19
N GLU A 47 8.54 -8.91 0.44
CA GLU A 47 10.00 -9.00 0.59
C GLU A 47 10.44 -9.86 1.76
N LYS A 48 9.72 -9.76 2.89
CA LYS A 48 10.03 -10.50 4.11
C LYS A 48 9.66 -11.98 4.04
N ARG A 49 9.01 -12.43 2.96
CA ARG A 49 8.68 -13.85 2.80
C ARG A 49 9.96 -14.68 2.67
N PRO A 50 9.98 -15.92 3.15
CA PRO A 50 11.09 -16.82 2.87
C PRO A 50 11.21 -17.10 1.36
N ASP A 51 12.43 -17.21 0.83
CA ASP A 51 12.68 -17.53 -0.59
C ASP A 51 12.23 -18.96 -0.96
N GLU A 52 12.08 -19.84 0.03
CA GLU A 52 11.57 -21.20 -0.13
C GLU A 52 10.05 -21.26 -0.31
N ALA A 53 9.34 -20.13 -0.23
CA ALA A 53 7.93 -20.09 -0.55
C ALA A 53 7.73 -20.48 -2.02
N ALA A 54 6.79 -21.39 -2.29
CA ALA A 54 6.41 -21.82 -3.65
C ALA A 54 5.80 -20.69 -4.52
N VAL A 55 5.85 -19.44 -4.04
CA VAL A 55 5.21 -18.27 -4.62
C VAL A 55 6.30 -17.32 -5.08
N ASP A 56 6.29 -16.99 -6.37
CA ASP A 56 7.22 -16.04 -6.97
C ASP A 56 6.98 -14.62 -6.42
N LYS A 57 7.97 -14.10 -5.69
CA LYS A 57 7.91 -12.77 -5.08
C LYS A 57 7.90 -11.66 -6.12
N ASP A 58 8.64 -11.80 -7.21
CA ASP A 58 8.73 -10.80 -8.25
C ASP A 58 7.41 -10.71 -9.01
N GLU A 59 6.76 -11.83 -9.23
CA GLU A 59 5.45 -11.89 -9.85
C GLU A 59 4.35 -11.29 -8.94
N LEU A 60 4.40 -11.54 -7.62
CA LEU A 60 3.54 -10.86 -6.65
C LEU A 60 3.76 -9.34 -6.66
N LYS A 61 5.01 -8.88 -6.61
CA LYS A 61 5.36 -7.44 -6.63
C LYS A 61 4.88 -6.77 -7.92
N SER A 62 5.19 -7.37 -9.06
CA SER A 62 4.80 -6.87 -10.39
C SER A 62 3.28 -6.76 -10.52
N THR A 63 2.55 -7.77 -10.04
CA THR A 63 1.08 -7.73 -10.04
C THR A 63 0.55 -6.61 -9.15
N LEU A 64 1.13 -6.45 -7.96
CA LEU A 64 0.74 -5.41 -7.02
C LEU A 64 1.00 -4.00 -7.59
N GLU A 65 2.13 -3.80 -8.26
CA GLU A 65 2.47 -2.54 -8.94
C GLU A 65 1.49 -2.19 -10.07
N ARG A 66 1.05 -3.20 -10.84
CA ARG A 66 0.02 -3.02 -11.87
C ARG A 66 -1.31 -2.58 -11.27
N ILE A 67 -1.73 -3.20 -10.16
CA ILE A 67 -2.93 -2.79 -9.43
C ILE A 67 -2.77 -1.36 -8.93
N GLU A 68 -1.67 -1.03 -8.25
CA GLU A 68 -1.38 0.31 -7.75
C GLU A 68 -1.48 1.37 -8.86
N ALA A 69 -0.81 1.14 -9.99
CA ALA A 69 -0.79 2.05 -11.14
C ALA A 69 -2.18 2.24 -11.77
N GLU A 70 -2.99 1.18 -11.83
CA GLU A 70 -4.35 1.28 -12.39
C GLU A 70 -5.30 1.98 -11.42
N VAL A 71 -5.19 1.72 -10.12
CA VAL A 71 -6.03 2.36 -9.10
C VAL A 71 -5.73 3.85 -8.99
N LYS A 72 -4.48 4.28 -9.20
CA LYS A 72 -4.09 5.70 -9.26
C LYS A 72 -4.82 6.48 -10.36
N LYS A 73 -5.35 5.81 -11.39
CA LYS A 73 -6.18 6.45 -12.42
C LYS A 73 -7.57 6.83 -11.93
N GLY A 74 -7.98 6.38 -10.74
CA GLY A 74 -9.25 6.75 -10.14
C GLY A 74 -10.44 6.27 -10.96
N GLU A 75 -11.24 7.20 -11.47
CA GLU A 75 -12.45 6.89 -12.26
C GLU A 75 -12.14 6.31 -13.65
N ASP A 76 -10.97 6.64 -14.21
CA ASP A 76 -10.52 6.11 -15.51
C ASP A 76 -9.89 4.71 -15.40
N ALA A 77 -9.84 4.14 -14.19
CA ALA A 77 -9.25 2.84 -13.95
C ALA A 77 -10.03 1.72 -14.63
N ASN A 78 -9.31 0.79 -15.25
CA ASN A 78 -9.90 -0.41 -15.82
C ASN A 78 -10.20 -1.46 -14.73
N ALA A 79 -11.44 -1.41 -14.25
CA ALA A 79 -12.02 -2.35 -13.31
C ALA A 79 -11.75 -3.83 -13.64
N THR A 80 -11.90 -4.24 -14.90
CA THR A 80 -11.71 -5.63 -15.33
C THR A 80 -10.25 -6.08 -15.19
N LYS A 81 -9.28 -5.19 -15.42
CA LYS A 81 -7.86 -5.49 -15.19
C LYS A 81 -7.57 -5.70 -13.70
N ILE A 82 -8.09 -4.81 -12.85
CA ILE A 82 -7.92 -4.91 -11.40
C ILE A 82 -8.53 -6.21 -10.87
N GLU A 83 -9.74 -6.57 -11.31
CA GLU A 83 -10.37 -7.85 -10.94
C GLU A 83 -9.51 -9.05 -11.32
N ARG A 84 -8.98 -9.05 -12.56
CA ARG A 84 -8.11 -10.12 -13.05
C ARG A 84 -6.85 -10.26 -12.20
N TRP A 85 -6.20 -9.15 -11.89
CA TRP A 85 -4.98 -9.15 -11.07
C TRP A 85 -5.25 -9.53 -9.61
N LEU A 86 -6.38 -9.13 -9.04
CA LEU A 86 -6.79 -9.56 -7.70
C LEU A 86 -7.04 -11.06 -7.65
N LYS A 87 -7.72 -11.63 -8.64
CA LYS A 87 -7.90 -13.10 -8.77
C LYS A 87 -6.57 -13.82 -8.92
N PHE A 88 -5.66 -13.24 -9.69
CA PHE A 88 -4.32 -13.78 -9.85
C PHE A 88 -3.54 -13.77 -8.53
N LEU A 89 -3.57 -12.67 -7.76
CA LEU A 89 -3.02 -12.63 -6.41
C LEU A 89 -3.65 -13.68 -5.50
N ALA A 90 -4.97 -13.88 -5.55
CA ALA A 90 -5.65 -14.89 -4.74
C ALA A 90 -5.19 -16.32 -5.07
N GLY A 91 -4.89 -16.59 -6.35
CA GLY A 91 -4.35 -17.88 -6.79
C GLY A 91 -2.90 -18.12 -6.39
N MET A 92 -2.10 -17.05 -6.25
CA MET A 92 -0.70 -17.14 -5.83
C MET A 92 -0.53 -17.11 -4.31
N SER A 93 -1.26 -16.23 -3.64
CA SER A 93 -1.03 -15.88 -2.25
C SER A 93 -2.27 -15.25 -1.62
N ASP A 94 -3.05 -16.06 -0.92
CA ASP A 94 -4.30 -15.61 -0.29
C ASP A 94 -4.08 -14.44 0.68
N ASP A 95 -3.07 -14.50 1.53
CA ASP A 95 -2.76 -13.41 2.48
C ASP A 95 -2.43 -12.06 1.81
N ILE A 96 -1.61 -12.05 0.75
CA ILE A 96 -1.28 -10.84 0.00
C ILE A 96 -2.52 -10.31 -0.71
N PHE A 97 -3.34 -11.21 -1.25
CA PHE A 97 -4.64 -10.87 -1.80
C PHE A 97 -5.55 -10.23 -0.74
N GLN A 98 -5.70 -10.82 0.44
CA GLN A 98 -6.58 -10.33 1.51
C GLN A 98 -6.19 -8.93 1.98
N VAL A 99 -4.88 -8.68 2.16
CA VAL A 99 -4.37 -7.36 2.58
C VAL A 99 -4.54 -6.33 1.45
N THR A 100 -4.23 -6.71 0.19
CA THR A 100 -4.40 -5.82 -0.97
C THR A 100 -5.87 -5.44 -1.15
N ALA A 101 -6.77 -6.41 -1.12
CA ALA A 101 -8.20 -6.14 -1.25
C ALA A 101 -8.73 -5.33 -0.05
N ALA A 102 -8.19 -5.52 1.17
CA ALA A 102 -8.55 -4.69 2.33
C ALA A 102 -8.18 -3.22 2.08
N ALA A 103 -6.96 -2.96 1.63
CA ALA A 103 -6.49 -1.62 1.28
C ALA A 103 -7.38 -0.95 0.22
N LEU A 104 -7.76 -1.70 -0.82
CA LEU A 104 -8.64 -1.19 -1.87
C LEU A 104 -10.07 -0.93 -1.42
N THR A 105 -10.57 -1.65 -0.43
CA THR A 105 -11.92 -1.43 0.14
C THR A 105 -11.94 -0.36 1.24
N ASN A 106 -10.78 0.18 1.63
CA ASN A 106 -10.73 1.19 2.68
C ASN A 106 -11.28 2.54 2.17
N PRO A 107 -12.39 3.06 2.74
CA PRO A 107 -12.99 4.31 2.29
C PRO A 107 -12.06 5.52 2.47
N VAL A 108 -11.11 5.45 3.41
CA VAL A 108 -10.14 6.52 3.68
C VAL A 108 -9.09 6.64 2.56
N ALA A 109 -8.88 5.56 1.79
CA ALA A 109 -7.86 5.50 0.75
C ALA A 109 -8.25 6.22 -0.56
N GLY A 110 -9.46 6.80 -0.64
CA GLY A 110 -9.90 7.56 -1.82
C GLY A 110 -10.04 6.71 -3.10
N VAL A 111 -10.15 5.39 -2.97
CA VAL A 111 -10.29 4.46 -4.10
C VAL A 111 -11.66 4.60 -4.74
N ALA A 112 -11.72 4.63 -6.08
CA ALA A 112 -12.97 4.74 -6.81
C ALA A 112 -13.97 3.63 -6.42
N LYS A 113 -15.25 3.98 -6.28
CA LYS A 113 -16.30 3.06 -5.76
C LYS A 113 -16.40 1.77 -6.57
N THR A 114 -16.24 1.84 -7.89
CA THR A 114 -16.23 0.66 -8.77
C THR A 114 -15.12 -0.32 -8.41
N ILE A 115 -13.91 0.18 -8.11
CA ILE A 115 -12.76 -0.63 -7.68
C ILE A 115 -13.04 -1.25 -6.30
N GLN A 116 -13.60 -0.47 -5.36
CA GLN A 116 -13.97 -0.98 -4.04
C GLN A 116 -14.96 -2.16 -4.14
N LEU A 117 -15.97 -2.05 -5.00
CA LEU A 117 -16.94 -3.11 -5.23
C LEU A 117 -16.31 -4.37 -5.80
N ILE A 118 -15.36 -4.22 -6.72
CA ILE A 118 -14.61 -5.34 -7.30
C ILE A 118 -13.74 -6.03 -6.26
N ALA A 119 -13.00 -5.25 -5.46
CA ALA A 119 -12.18 -5.79 -4.38
C ALA A 119 -13.05 -6.51 -3.34
N LYS A 120 -14.23 -5.98 -3.01
CA LYS A 120 -15.19 -6.63 -2.12
C LYS A 120 -15.76 -7.93 -2.72
N LYS A 121 -16.08 -7.93 -4.00
CA LYS A 121 -16.55 -9.12 -4.74
C LYS A 121 -15.45 -10.18 -4.85
N ALA A 122 -14.18 -9.80 -4.95
CA ALA A 122 -13.10 -10.76 -5.00
C ALA A 122 -12.90 -11.49 -3.65
N LYS A 123 -13.25 -10.86 -2.53
CA LYS A 123 -13.11 -11.43 -1.17
C LYS A 123 -14.18 -12.44 -0.77
N GLY A 124 -15.36 -12.40 -1.40
CA GLY A 124 -16.54 -13.18 -1.02
C GLY A 124 -17.05 -14.03 -2.17
#